data_AF-A0A7Y6FEF0-F1
#
_entry.id   AF-A0A7Y6FEF0-F1
#
_cell.length_a   1.000
_cell.length_b   1.000
_cell.length_c   1.000
_cell.angle_alpha   90.00
_cell.angle_beta   90.00
_cell.angle_gamma   90.00
#
_symmetry.space_group_name_H-M   'P 1'
#
loop_
_entity.id
_entity.type
_entity.pdbx_description
1 polymer ?
#
loop_
_entity_poly.entity_id
_entity_poly.type
_entity_poly.pdbx_seq_one_letter_code
_entity_poly.pdbx_strand_id
1 'polypeptide(L)'
;MGSSEGRLGHSPHRNDVLCDTALRLYERSLRAGRIARAELTDAPCLTELPLLHPDPWDDAWMRPVPASAALANILQPVSREIDERLRLATALSRSLFPLTAVAHDDPNLAITVLEGVPAIQASLDEATATAADEILTAQPGSDRPAGSLRAALSNARVTAVQGTIARLLAEGHVDDVVACKMGISVRTCRSHIAKLMQTLGATSRTHLGALLVHSGIAEAGHGGV
;
A
#
# COMPACT_ATOMS: atom_id res chain seq x y z
N MET A 1 -54.10 -12.78 0.08
CA MET A 1 -53.24 -11.61 0.33
C MET A 1 -51.84 -12.17 0.57
N GLY A 2 -50.96 -12.33 -0.41
CA GLY A 2 -50.52 -11.34 -1.38
C GLY A 2 -49.13 -10.83 -0.99
N SER A 3 -48.21 -11.73 -0.64
CA SER A 3 -46.81 -11.36 -0.39
C SER A 3 -46.11 -11.25 -1.74
N SER A 4 -45.98 -10.01 -2.18
CA SER A 4 -45.14 -9.60 -3.30
C SER A 4 -43.68 -9.97 -2.99
N GLU A 5 -43.25 -11.18 -3.35
CA GLU A 5 -41.84 -11.47 -3.61
C GLU A 5 -41.40 -10.57 -4.76
N GLY A 6 -40.76 -9.46 -4.40
CA GLY A 6 -40.28 -8.47 -5.34
C GLY A 6 -39.38 -9.15 -6.36
N ARG A 7 -39.77 -9.06 -7.63
CA ARG A 7 -38.85 -9.25 -8.75
C ARG A 7 -37.68 -8.29 -8.53
N LEU A 8 -36.56 -8.80 -8.05
CA LEU A 8 -35.27 -8.11 -7.96
C LEU A 8 -34.77 -7.88 -9.38
N GLY A 9 -35.42 -6.96 -10.08
CA GLY A 9 -35.05 -6.50 -11.40
C GLY A 9 -33.72 -5.78 -11.34
N HIS A 10 -32.94 -5.97 -12.39
CA HIS A 10 -31.69 -5.25 -12.64
C HIS A 10 -31.86 -3.75 -12.37
N SER A 11 -31.05 -3.22 -11.46
CA SER A 11 -30.90 -1.78 -11.24
C SER A 11 -29.71 -1.28 -12.06
N PRO A 12 -29.82 -0.11 -12.72
CA PRO A 12 -28.73 0.43 -13.53
C PRO A 12 -27.50 0.69 -12.65
N HIS A 13 -26.34 0.25 -13.12
CA HIS A 13 -25.04 0.39 -12.45
C HIS A 13 -23.96 0.71 -13.50
N ARG A 14 -22.77 1.10 -13.04
CA ARG A 14 -21.63 1.31 -13.95
C ARG A 14 -21.26 -0.01 -14.66
N ASN A 15 -20.78 0.08 -15.90
CA ASN A 15 -20.47 -1.08 -16.76
C ASN A 15 -19.33 -1.97 -16.24
N ASP A 16 -18.65 -1.57 -15.15
CA ASP A 16 -17.56 -2.32 -14.51
C ASP A 16 -17.99 -3.14 -13.29
N VAL A 17 -19.28 -3.12 -12.91
CA VAL A 17 -19.80 -3.82 -11.74
C VAL A 17 -20.91 -4.78 -12.14
N LEU A 18 -20.97 -5.96 -11.52
CA LEU A 18 -22.07 -6.92 -11.69
C LEU A 18 -23.16 -6.65 -10.63
N CYS A 19 -24.43 -6.68 -11.03
CA CYS A 19 -25.53 -6.69 -10.07
C CYS A 19 -25.73 -8.06 -9.42
N ASP A 20 -26.46 -8.10 -8.29
CA ASP A 20 -26.74 -9.35 -7.59
C ASP A 20 -27.51 -10.37 -8.43
N THR A 21 -28.39 -9.90 -9.32
CA THR A 21 -29.13 -10.76 -10.27
C THR A 21 -28.17 -11.42 -11.27
N ALA A 22 -27.21 -10.66 -11.79
CA ALA A 22 -26.16 -11.18 -12.67
C ALA A 22 -25.29 -12.22 -11.96
N LEU A 23 -24.85 -11.94 -10.73
CA LEU A 23 -24.03 -12.87 -9.95
C LEU A 23 -24.74 -14.21 -9.72
N ARG A 24 -26.03 -14.19 -9.34
CA ARG A 24 -26.82 -15.42 -9.16
C ARG A 24 -26.98 -16.22 -10.46
N LEU A 25 -27.25 -15.52 -11.57
CA LEU A 25 -27.38 -16.17 -12.89
C LEU A 25 -26.04 -16.78 -13.34
N TYR A 26 -24.94 -16.07 -13.12
CA TYR A 26 -23.61 -16.57 -13.44
C TYR A 26 -23.21 -17.78 -12.59
N GLU A 27 -23.45 -17.75 -11.28
CA GLU A 27 -23.23 -18.90 -10.39
C GLU A 27 -24.03 -20.13 -10.83
N ARG A 28 -25.31 -19.94 -11.19
CA ARG A 28 -26.16 -21.00 -11.72
C ARG A 28 -25.61 -21.55 -13.04
N SER A 29 -25.17 -20.66 -13.94
CA SER A 29 -24.58 -21.07 -15.23
C SER A 29 -23.30 -21.87 -15.03
N LEU A 30 -22.43 -21.51 -14.07
CA LEU A 30 -21.20 -22.24 -13.75
C LEU A 30 -21.49 -23.65 -13.24
N ARG A 31 -22.53 -23.83 -12.42
CA ARG A 31 -22.95 -25.16 -11.95
C ARG A 31 -23.58 -26.01 -13.05
N ALA A 32 -24.40 -25.40 -13.91
CA ALA A 32 -25.12 -26.09 -14.98
C ALA A 32 -24.28 -26.30 -16.26
N GLY A 33 -23.17 -25.57 -16.41
CA GLY A 33 -22.32 -25.57 -17.60
C GLY A 33 -22.86 -24.76 -18.79
N ARG A 34 -24.10 -24.25 -18.70
CA ARG A 34 -24.74 -23.42 -19.72
C ARG A 34 -25.92 -22.62 -19.16
N ILE A 35 -26.35 -21.60 -19.88
CA ILE A 35 -27.55 -20.81 -19.60
C ILE A 35 -28.23 -20.40 -20.91
N ALA A 36 -29.56 -20.32 -20.94
CA ALA A 36 -30.27 -19.89 -22.15
C ALA A 36 -30.08 -18.39 -22.35
N ARG A 37 -29.85 -17.96 -23.60
CA ARG A 37 -29.64 -16.55 -23.95
C ARG A 37 -30.84 -15.66 -23.56
N ALA A 38 -32.06 -16.20 -23.59
CA ALA A 38 -33.26 -15.49 -23.17
C ALA A 38 -33.28 -15.12 -21.67
N GLU A 39 -32.59 -15.89 -20.81
CA GLU A 39 -32.51 -15.62 -19.37
C GLU A 39 -31.60 -14.41 -19.05
N LEU A 40 -30.77 -13.98 -20.01
CA LEU A 40 -29.88 -12.83 -19.84
C LEU A 40 -30.59 -11.49 -20.00
N THR A 41 -31.84 -11.49 -20.47
CA THR A 41 -32.65 -10.28 -20.63
C THR A 41 -32.81 -9.51 -19.32
N ASP A 42 -32.86 -10.23 -18.20
CA ASP A 42 -33.01 -9.65 -16.86
C ASP A 42 -31.68 -9.17 -16.25
N ALA A 43 -30.54 -9.40 -16.91
CA ALA A 43 -29.20 -9.03 -16.45
C ALA A 43 -28.21 -8.79 -17.62
N PRO A 44 -28.41 -7.72 -18.42
CA PRO A 44 -27.60 -7.48 -19.62
C PRO A 44 -26.11 -7.29 -19.34
N CYS A 45 -25.74 -6.87 -18.13
CA CYS A 45 -24.35 -6.71 -17.70
C CYS A 45 -23.51 -8.00 -17.72
N LEU A 46 -24.14 -9.19 -17.75
CA LEU A 46 -23.42 -10.46 -17.98
C LEU A 46 -22.86 -10.59 -19.39
N THR A 47 -23.44 -9.88 -20.36
CA THR A 47 -22.98 -9.89 -21.75
C THR A 47 -21.98 -8.78 -22.06
N GLU A 48 -21.94 -7.73 -21.25
CA GLU A 48 -20.98 -6.63 -21.39
C GLU A 48 -19.58 -7.01 -20.86
N LEU A 49 -19.51 -7.95 -19.91
CA LEU A 49 -18.27 -8.50 -19.39
C LEU A 49 -17.96 -9.86 -20.05
N PRO A 50 -16.68 -10.25 -20.18
CA PRO A 50 -16.26 -11.50 -20.82
C PRO A 50 -16.51 -12.72 -19.89
N LEU A 51 -17.73 -12.87 -19.39
CA LEU A 51 -18.16 -13.90 -18.44
C LEU A 51 -18.86 -15.07 -19.13
N LEU A 52 -19.46 -14.81 -20.29
CA LEU A 52 -20.17 -15.80 -21.08
C LEU A 52 -19.68 -15.74 -22.52
N HIS A 53 -19.67 -16.89 -23.20
CA HIS A 53 -19.47 -16.96 -24.64
C HIS A 53 -20.60 -17.78 -25.30
N PRO A 54 -20.91 -17.55 -26.59
CA PRO A 54 -21.88 -18.36 -27.31
C PRO A 54 -21.50 -19.85 -27.29
N ASP A 55 -22.49 -20.73 -27.16
CA ASP A 55 -22.27 -22.16 -27.37
C ASP A 55 -21.96 -22.39 -28.87
N PRO A 56 -20.92 -23.19 -29.20
CA PRO A 56 -20.51 -23.37 -30.60
C PRO A 56 -21.45 -24.24 -31.44
N TRP A 57 -22.42 -24.93 -30.83
CA TRP A 57 -23.37 -25.80 -31.52
C TRP A 57 -24.82 -25.32 -31.45
N ASP A 58 -25.16 -24.40 -30.55
CA ASP A 58 -26.52 -23.87 -30.39
C ASP A 58 -26.53 -22.41 -29.90
N ASP A 59 -26.83 -21.48 -30.80
CA ASP A 59 -26.87 -20.03 -30.52
C ASP A 59 -27.92 -19.61 -29.48
N ALA A 60 -28.88 -20.49 -29.14
CA ALA A 60 -29.82 -20.24 -28.05
C ALA A 60 -29.16 -20.34 -26.66
N TRP A 61 -27.96 -20.94 -26.56
CA TRP A 61 -27.25 -21.16 -25.31
C TRP A 61 -25.94 -20.36 -25.22
N MET A 62 -25.62 -20.01 -23.99
CA MET A 62 -24.36 -19.39 -23.61
C MET A 62 -23.63 -20.30 -22.63
N ARG A 63 -22.31 -20.34 -22.71
CA ARG A 63 -21.44 -21.08 -21.80
C ARG A 63 -20.67 -20.12 -20.90
N PRO A 64 -20.52 -20.45 -19.61
CA PRO A 64 -19.76 -19.62 -18.71
C PRO A 64 -18.26 -19.79 -18.92
N VAL A 65 -17.56 -18.66 -18.95
CA VAL A 65 -16.11 -18.62 -18.74
C VAL A 65 -15.85 -18.90 -17.26
N PRO A 66 -14.87 -19.75 -16.88
CA PRO A 66 -14.51 -19.94 -15.47
C PRO A 66 -14.14 -18.62 -14.79
N ALA A 67 -14.56 -18.43 -13.54
CA ALA A 67 -14.37 -17.16 -12.83
C ALA A 67 -12.89 -16.70 -12.76
N SER A 68 -11.95 -17.65 -12.63
CA SER A 68 -10.51 -17.35 -12.67
C SER A 68 -10.05 -16.79 -14.02
N ALA A 69 -10.53 -17.35 -15.13
CA ALA A 69 -10.21 -16.88 -16.47
C ALA A 69 -10.89 -15.53 -16.78
N ALA A 70 -12.13 -15.36 -16.35
CA ALA A 70 -12.84 -14.08 -16.43
C ALA A 70 -12.09 -12.96 -15.69
N LEU A 71 -11.68 -13.21 -14.43
CA LEU A 71 -10.90 -12.26 -13.65
C LEU A 71 -9.58 -11.92 -14.33
N ALA A 72 -8.87 -12.91 -14.87
CA ALA A 72 -7.62 -12.68 -15.61
C ALA A 72 -7.85 -11.77 -16.83
N ASN A 73 -8.88 -12.04 -17.63
CA ASN A 73 -9.20 -11.23 -18.82
C ASN A 73 -9.58 -9.79 -18.48
N ILE A 74 -10.28 -9.58 -17.36
CA ILE A 74 -10.70 -8.25 -16.90
C ILE A 74 -9.51 -7.47 -16.32
N LEU A 75 -8.67 -8.11 -15.51
CA LEU A 75 -7.59 -7.44 -14.79
C LEU A 75 -6.33 -7.24 -15.64
N GLN A 76 -6.05 -8.10 -16.61
CA GLN A 76 -4.81 -8.05 -17.39
C GLN A 76 -4.62 -6.72 -18.15
N PRO A 77 -5.63 -6.12 -18.81
CA PRO A 77 -5.49 -4.80 -19.43
C PRO A 77 -5.15 -3.70 -18.42
N VAL A 78 -5.77 -3.74 -17.24
CA VAL A 78 -5.53 -2.77 -16.16
C VAL A 78 -4.12 -2.89 -15.62
N SER A 79 -3.65 -4.12 -15.37
CA SER A 79 -2.27 -4.36 -14.92
C SER A 79 -1.25 -3.85 -15.96
N ARG A 80 -1.50 -4.06 -17.25
CA ARG A 80 -0.62 -3.56 -18.32
C ARG A 80 -0.56 -2.04 -18.34
N GLU A 81 -1.69 -1.36 -18.24
CA GLU A 81 -1.76 0.10 -18.20
C GLU A 81 -0.99 0.67 -16.99
N ILE A 82 -1.11 0.04 -15.82
CA ILE A 82 -0.35 0.43 -14.62
C ILE A 82 1.14 0.26 -14.85
N ASP A 83 1.58 -0.88 -15.38
CA ASP A 83 2.99 -1.14 -15.68
C ASP A 83 3.56 -0.13 -16.69
N GLU A 84 2.79 0.24 -17.71
CA GLU A 84 3.18 1.24 -18.71
C GLU A 84 3.37 2.63 -18.07
N ARG A 85 2.45 3.06 -17.19
CA ARG A 85 2.57 4.32 -16.45
C ARG A 85 3.76 4.33 -15.50
N LEU A 86 4.00 3.23 -14.80
CA LEU A 86 5.16 3.09 -13.91
C LEU A 86 6.48 3.14 -14.68
N ARG A 87 6.54 2.50 -15.87
CA ARG A 87 7.70 2.58 -16.76
C ARG A 87 7.94 4.00 -17.26
N LEU A 88 6.89 4.73 -17.67
CA LEU A 88 7.01 6.12 -18.10
C LEU A 88 7.55 7.00 -16.97
N ALA A 89 6.99 6.91 -15.77
CA ALA A 89 7.45 7.68 -14.61
C ALA A 89 8.93 7.40 -14.29
N THR A 90 9.32 6.12 -14.32
CA THR A 90 10.71 5.71 -14.09
C THR A 90 11.64 6.24 -15.18
N ALA A 91 11.23 6.19 -16.45
CA ALA A 91 12.00 6.71 -17.57
C ALA A 91 12.20 8.22 -17.47
N LEU A 92 11.15 8.97 -17.14
CA LEU A 92 11.21 10.41 -16.93
C LEU A 92 12.16 10.76 -15.79
N SER A 93 11.99 10.12 -14.61
CA SER A 93 12.87 10.31 -13.46
C SER A 93 14.34 10.05 -13.82
N ARG A 94 14.64 8.91 -14.46
CA ARG A 94 16.02 8.59 -14.90
C ARG A 94 16.60 9.60 -15.88
N SER A 95 15.78 10.18 -16.75
CA SER A 95 16.23 11.16 -17.75
C SER A 95 16.44 12.57 -17.18
N LEU A 96 15.57 12.99 -16.26
CA LEU A 96 15.55 14.35 -15.74
C LEU A 96 16.36 14.51 -14.45
N PHE A 97 16.48 13.47 -13.63
CA PHE A 97 17.22 13.54 -12.37
C PHE A 97 18.69 13.95 -12.54
N PRO A 98 19.46 13.47 -13.54
CA PRO A 98 20.83 13.95 -13.74
C PRO A 98 20.93 15.43 -14.15
N LEU A 99 19.86 15.99 -14.74
CA LEU A 99 19.82 17.38 -15.19
C LEU A 99 19.58 18.36 -14.05
N THR A 100 19.08 17.90 -12.90
CA THR A 100 18.98 18.74 -11.70
C THR A 100 20.36 19.25 -11.27
N ALA A 101 21.42 18.45 -11.47
CA ALA A 101 22.79 18.87 -11.19
C ALA A 101 23.32 19.97 -12.12
N VAL A 102 22.82 20.05 -13.36
CA VAL A 102 23.29 21.01 -14.39
C VAL A 102 22.58 22.36 -14.29
N ALA A 103 21.38 22.41 -13.70
CA ALA A 103 20.58 23.64 -13.59
C ALA A 103 21.10 24.68 -12.57
N HIS A 104 22.32 24.53 -12.05
CA HIS A 104 22.81 25.23 -10.84
C HIS A 104 23.68 26.48 -11.08
N ASP A 105 23.55 27.18 -12.20
CA ASP A 105 24.26 28.48 -12.38
C ASP A 105 23.47 29.70 -11.85
N ASP A 106 22.24 29.52 -11.34
CA ASP A 106 21.51 30.56 -10.61
C ASP A 106 21.64 30.32 -9.08
N PRO A 107 22.41 31.14 -8.35
CA PRO A 107 22.67 30.95 -6.92
C PRO A 107 21.40 31.02 -6.05
N ASN A 108 20.30 31.55 -6.57
CA ASN A 108 19.02 31.58 -5.85
C ASN A 108 18.29 30.22 -5.85
N LEU A 109 18.65 29.29 -6.73
CA LEU A 109 18.03 27.96 -6.82
C LEU A 109 18.82 26.86 -6.06
N ALA A 110 20.05 27.16 -5.61
CA ALA A 110 20.86 26.26 -4.79
C ALA A 110 20.35 26.15 -3.33
N ILE A 111 19.43 27.04 -2.92
CA ILE A 111 18.83 27.05 -1.60
C ILE A 111 17.32 26.82 -1.76
N THR A 112 16.88 25.62 -1.44
CA THR A 112 15.44 25.31 -1.35
C THR A 112 14.93 25.74 0.02
N VAL A 113 14.06 26.76 0.07
CA VAL A 113 13.39 27.16 1.30
C VAL A 113 12.25 26.17 1.58
N LEU A 114 12.34 25.48 2.72
CA LEU A 114 11.31 24.57 3.19
C LEU A 114 10.48 25.25 4.27
N GLU A 115 9.20 25.47 3.99
CA GLU A 115 8.28 26.09 4.94
C GLU A 115 7.34 25.04 5.55
N GLY A 116 7.19 25.11 6.87
CA GLY A 116 6.32 24.22 7.63
C GLY A 116 7.02 22.93 8.10
N VAL A 117 6.72 22.54 9.34
CA VAL A 117 7.30 21.36 10.00
C VAL A 117 7.15 20.07 9.17
N PRO A 118 6.00 19.77 8.53
CA PRO A 118 5.86 18.53 7.75
C PRO A 118 6.78 18.44 6.53
N ALA A 119 6.96 19.54 5.78
CA ALA A 119 7.82 19.58 4.60
C ALA A 119 9.30 19.48 4.98
N ILE A 120 9.69 20.15 6.08
CA ILE A 120 11.03 20.05 6.65
C ILE A 120 11.32 18.59 7.07
N GLN A 121 10.38 17.94 7.77
CA GLN A 121 10.58 16.57 8.23
C GLN A 121 10.71 15.58 7.07
N ALA A 122 9.87 15.69 6.03
CA ALA A 122 9.95 14.83 4.85
C ALA A 122 11.31 14.95 4.13
N SER A 123 11.83 16.18 3.99
CA SER A 123 13.13 16.41 3.36
C SER A 123 14.29 15.86 4.21
N LEU A 124 14.23 16.01 5.54
CA LEU A 124 15.21 15.42 6.44
C LEU A 124 15.20 13.88 6.40
N ASP A 125 14.01 13.27 6.36
CA ASP A 125 13.85 11.81 6.28
C ASP A 125 14.44 11.25 4.96
N GLU A 126 14.18 11.93 3.83
CA GLU A 126 14.76 11.57 2.52
C GLU A 126 16.28 11.74 2.48
N ALA A 127 16.81 12.87 2.98
CA ALA A 127 18.25 13.10 3.06
C ALA A 127 18.94 12.05 3.95
N THR A 128 18.29 11.65 5.05
CA THR A 128 18.78 10.60 5.95
C THR A 128 18.77 9.23 5.27
N ALA A 129 17.73 8.92 4.50
CA ALA A 129 17.59 7.63 3.83
C ALA A 129 18.56 7.43 2.66
N THR A 130 18.98 8.52 2.01
CA THR A 130 19.83 8.49 0.80
C THR A 130 21.32 8.69 1.08
N ALA A 131 21.70 9.11 2.29
CA ALA A 131 23.09 9.33 2.65
C ALA A 131 23.91 8.02 2.59
N ALA A 132 24.96 8.03 1.77
CA ALA A 132 25.81 6.85 1.54
C ALA A 132 27.02 6.76 2.49
N ASP A 133 27.58 7.91 2.89
CA ASP A 133 28.84 7.95 3.63
C ASP A 133 28.68 8.48 5.06
N GLU A 134 28.19 9.71 5.25
CA GLU A 134 28.04 10.34 6.58
C GLU A 134 26.87 11.33 6.62
N ILE A 135 26.25 11.47 7.80
CA ILE A 135 25.22 12.48 8.09
C ILE A 135 25.75 13.40 9.18
N LEU A 136 26.03 14.65 8.82
CA LEU A 136 26.49 15.69 9.74
C LEU A 136 25.34 16.66 10.03
N THR A 137 24.95 16.76 11.30
CA THR A 137 23.91 17.70 11.74
C THR A 137 24.55 18.81 12.57
N ALA A 138 24.23 20.06 12.24
CA ALA A 138 24.59 21.22 13.03
C ALA A 138 23.30 21.93 13.44
N GLN A 139 23.03 21.98 14.74
CA GLN A 139 21.85 22.66 15.26
C GLN A 139 22.31 23.84 16.14
N PRO A 140 22.39 25.06 15.57
CA PRO A 140 22.82 26.23 16.32
C PRO A 140 21.82 26.54 17.44
N GLY A 141 22.32 26.74 18.66
CA GLY A 141 21.52 27.26 19.78
C GLY A 141 20.76 26.25 20.64
N SER A 142 21.10 24.95 20.66
CA SER A 142 20.39 24.02 21.55
C SER A 142 20.99 23.97 22.96
N ASP A 143 20.28 24.49 23.95
CA ASP A 143 20.37 24.17 25.37
C ASP A 143 19.57 22.89 25.71
N ARG A 144 19.47 21.96 24.75
CA ARG A 144 18.67 20.74 24.94
C ARG A 144 19.28 19.88 26.06
N PRO A 145 18.48 19.48 27.06
CA PRO A 145 18.94 18.58 28.11
C PRO A 145 19.42 17.26 27.49
N ALA A 146 20.47 16.67 28.08
CA ALA A 146 21.16 15.50 27.54
C ALA A 146 20.25 14.27 27.25
N GLY A 147 19.02 14.25 27.75
CA GLY A 147 18.00 13.26 27.37
C GLY A 147 17.56 13.38 25.91
N SER A 148 17.35 14.59 25.40
CA SER A 148 16.85 14.81 24.03
C SER A 148 17.91 14.52 22.95
N LEU A 149 19.19 14.72 23.27
CA LEU A 149 20.30 14.35 22.38
C LEU A 149 20.46 12.82 22.27
N ARG A 150 20.26 12.09 23.37
CA ARG A 150 20.28 10.62 23.36
C ARG A 150 19.13 10.03 22.55
N ALA A 151 17.95 10.65 22.59
CA ALA A 151 16.82 10.26 21.75
C ALA A 151 17.12 10.45 20.25
N ALA A 152 17.68 11.61 19.87
CA ALA A 152 18.04 11.90 18.48
C ALA A 152 19.11 10.93 17.92
N LEU A 153 20.16 10.63 18.71
CA LEU A 153 21.19 9.63 18.36
C LEU A 153 20.61 8.22 18.23
N SER A 154 19.62 7.87 19.05
CA SER A 154 18.98 6.56 18.99
C SER A 154 18.07 6.44 17.75
N ASN A 155 17.36 7.52 17.39
CA ASN A 155 16.54 7.58 16.17
C ASN A 155 17.39 7.46 14.90
N ALA A 156 18.55 8.13 14.84
CA ALA A 156 19.46 8.06 13.70
C ALA A 156 20.03 6.65 13.44
N ARG A 157 20.01 5.76 14.46
CA ARG A 157 20.54 4.38 14.36
C ARG A 157 19.50 3.34 13.96
N VAL A 158 18.25 3.74 13.77
CA VAL A 158 17.12 2.85 13.48
C VAL A 158 16.54 3.21 12.11
N THR A 159 16.31 2.22 11.25
CA THR A 159 15.73 2.48 9.91
C THR A 159 14.23 2.81 10.00
N ALA A 160 13.67 3.46 8.98
CA ALA A 160 12.24 3.81 8.95
C ALA A 160 11.29 2.61 9.19
N VAL A 161 11.62 1.44 8.61
CA VAL A 161 10.90 0.17 8.83
C VAL A 161 10.99 -0.26 10.29
N GLN A 162 12.17 -0.19 10.89
CA GLN A 162 12.37 -0.53 12.28
C GLN A 162 11.71 0.47 13.23
N GLY A 163 11.65 1.77 12.89
CA GLY A 163 10.92 2.79 13.64
C GLY A 163 9.41 2.49 13.68
N THR A 164 8.83 2.07 12.55
CA THR A 164 7.42 1.67 12.50
C THR A 164 7.15 0.42 13.33
N ILE A 165 8.02 -0.59 13.24
CA ILE A 165 7.93 -1.80 14.08
C ILE A 165 8.07 -1.43 15.57
N ALA A 166 9.03 -0.56 15.91
CA ALA A 166 9.24 -0.10 17.28
C ALA A 166 8.00 0.60 17.87
N ARG A 167 7.31 1.42 17.08
CA ARG A 167 6.04 2.04 17.50
C ARG A 167 4.97 1.00 17.82
N LEU A 168 4.75 0.05 16.92
CA LEU A 168 3.76 -1.01 17.12
C LEU A 168 4.09 -1.88 18.34
N LEU A 169 5.39 -2.12 18.61
CA LEU A 169 5.83 -2.82 19.81
C LEU A 169 5.56 -2.02 21.09
N ALA A 170 5.78 -0.70 21.07
CA ALA A 170 5.51 0.18 22.20
C ALA A 170 4.00 0.32 22.50
N GLU A 171 3.15 0.21 21.48
CA GLU A 171 1.69 0.09 21.60
C GLU A 171 1.24 -1.27 22.17
N GLY A 172 2.16 -2.20 22.37
CA GLY A 172 1.88 -3.52 22.95
C GLY A 172 1.48 -4.59 21.94
N HIS A 173 1.65 -4.36 20.64
CA HIS A 173 1.33 -5.37 19.63
C HIS A 173 2.32 -6.56 19.63
N VAL A 174 1.79 -7.73 19.32
CA VAL A 174 2.53 -9.00 19.16
C VAL A 174 3.00 -9.19 17.71
N ASP A 175 4.06 -9.98 17.50
CA ASP A 175 4.81 -10.07 16.22
C ASP A 175 3.94 -10.37 15.00
N ASP A 176 2.93 -11.20 15.14
CA ASP A 176 1.99 -11.57 14.09
C ASP A 176 1.10 -10.38 13.68
N VAL A 177 0.61 -9.61 14.66
CA VAL A 177 -0.14 -8.37 14.42
C VAL A 177 0.75 -7.32 13.78
N VAL A 178 1.99 -7.16 14.27
CA VAL A 178 2.97 -6.24 13.68
C VAL A 178 3.28 -6.63 12.23
N ALA A 179 3.56 -7.90 11.97
CA ALA A 179 3.85 -8.41 10.63
C ALA A 179 2.67 -8.18 9.67
N CYS A 180 1.44 -8.43 10.13
CA CYS A 180 0.21 -8.18 9.38
C CYS A 180 0.06 -6.70 9.03
N LYS A 181 0.21 -5.79 10.01
CA LYS A 181 0.15 -4.34 9.80
C LYS A 181 1.24 -3.82 8.85
N MET A 182 2.41 -4.46 8.85
CA MET A 182 3.55 -4.10 8.02
C MET A 182 3.52 -4.74 6.61
N GLY A 183 2.59 -5.67 6.34
CA GLY A 183 2.56 -6.40 5.07
C GLY A 183 3.78 -7.31 4.83
N ILE A 184 4.44 -7.78 5.90
CA ILE A 184 5.65 -8.63 5.83
C ILE A 184 5.43 -9.97 6.53
N SER A 185 6.30 -10.95 6.26
CA SER A 185 6.27 -12.22 6.98
C SER A 185 6.64 -12.05 8.46
N VAL A 186 6.08 -12.90 9.34
CA VAL A 186 6.45 -12.93 10.78
C VAL A 186 7.95 -13.16 10.96
N ARG A 187 8.58 -13.97 10.09
CA ARG A 187 10.03 -14.20 10.08
C ARG A 187 10.80 -12.91 9.82
N THR A 188 10.37 -12.12 8.83
CA THR A 188 10.98 -10.83 8.49
C THR A 188 10.80 -9.83 9.63
N CYS A 189 9.60 -9.74 10.20
CA CYS A 189 9.32 -8.91 11.38
C CYS A 189 10.26 -9.26 12.54
N ARG A 190 10.36 -10.54 12.90
CA ARG A 190 11.29 -11.00 13.96
C ARG A 190 12.75 -10.67 13.67
N SER A 191 13.18 -10.72 12.41
CA SER A 191 14.54 -10.29 12.04
C SER A 191 14.77 -8.80 12.30
N HIS A 192 13.80 -7.94 11.98
CA HIS A 192 13.90 -6.52 12.31
C HIS A 192 13.88 -6.26 13.82
N ILE A 193 13.06 -6.99 14.57
CA ILE A 193 13.02 -6.92 16.04
C ILE A 193 14.37 -7.34 16.64
N ALA A 194 14.97 -8.42 16.17
CA ALA A 194 16.28 -8.86 16.64
C ALA A 194 17.37 -7.80 16.39
N LYS A 195 17.35 -7.16 15.21
CA LYS A 195 18.26 -6.04 14.89
C LYS A 195 18.00 -4.82 15.77
N LEU A 196 16.74 -4.50 16.08
CA LEU A 196 16.37 -3.45 17.03
C LEU A 196 16.92 -3.75 18.43
N MET A 197 16.76 -4.99 18.90
CA MET A 197 17.32 -5.43 20.18
C MET A 197 18.83 -5.26 20.22
N GLN A 198 19.54 -5.68 19.17
CA GLN A 198 20.99 -5.53 19.08
C GLN A 198 21.41 -4.05 19.07
N THR A 199 20.70 -3.22 18.30
CA THR A 199 21.02 -1.79 18.14
C THR A 199 20.83 -1.02 19.45
N LEU A 200 19.79 -1.38 20.20
CA LEU A 200 19.41 -0.72 21.46
C LEU A 200 19.98 -1.40 22.70
N GLY A 201 20.71 -2.52 22.56
CA GLY A 201 21.25 -3.27 23.69
C GLY A 201 20.20 -3.99 24.53
N ALA A 202 19.02 -4.28 23.95
CA ALA A 202 17.95 -4.97 24.65
C ALA A 202 18.24 -6.48 24.76
N THR A 203 18.15 -7.02 25.96
CA THR A 203 18.38 -8.45 26.24
C THR A 203 17.11 -9.31 26.19
N SER A 204 15.94 -8.68 26.19
CA SER A 204 14.65 -9.35 26.10
C SER A 204 13.62 -8.47 25.42
N ARG A 205 12.49 -9.04 24.99
CA ARG A 205 11.38 -8.29 24.39
C ARG A 205 10.83 -7.22 25.34
N THR A 206 10.66 -7.58 26.61
CA THR A 206 10.17 -6.65 27.63
C THR A 206 11.19 -5.52 27.87
N HIS A 207 12.48 -5.85 27.91
CA HIS A 207 13.54 -4.86 28.00
C HIS A 207 13.56 -3.94 26.77
N LEU A 208 13.35 -4.48 25.57
CA LEU A 208 13.20 -3.69 24.35
C LEU A 208 12.02 -2.72 24.46
N GLY A 209 10.85 -3.18 24.90
CA GLY A 209 9.67 -2.32 25.08
C GLY A 209 9.95 -1.15 26.03
N ALA A 210 10.59 -1.40 27.17
CA ALA A 210 10.99 -0.35 28.11
C ALA A 210 11.96 0.66 27.49
N LEU A 211 12.95 0.20 26.73
CA LEU A 211 13.90 1.06 26.03
C LEU A 211 13.24 1.89 24.94
N LEU A 212 12.28 1.34 24.20
CA LEU A 212 11.56 2.06 23.14
C LEU A 212 10.71 3.21 23.69
N VAL A 213 10.06 3.01 24.84
CA VAL A 213 9.32 4.07 25.54
C VAL A 213 10.28 5.13 26.09
N HIS A 214 11.40 4.72 26.69
CA HIS A 214 12.35 5.67 27.28
C HIS A 214 13.17 6.47 26.25
N SER A 215 13.42 5.90 25.07
CA SER A 215 14.23 6.51 24.01
C SER A 215 13.45 7.46 23.10
N GLY A 216 12.11 7.46 23.16
CA GLY A 216 11.26 8.26 22.28
C GLY A 216 11.21 7.79 20.83
N ILE A 217 11.84 6.66 20.49
CA ILE A 217 11.85 6.08 19.14
C ILE A 217 10.44 5.74 18.67
N ALA A 218 9.57 5.31 19.59
CA ALA A 218 8.17 5.02 19.29
C ALA A 218 7.33 6.28 19.02
N GLU A 219 7.68 7.41 19.64
CA GLU A 219 6.91 8.67 19.62
C GLU A 219 7.29 9.61 18.48
N ALA A 220 8.44 9.39 17.83
CA ALA A 220 9.00 10.25 16.78
C ALA A 220 8.19 10.33 15.45
N GLY A 221 6.93 9.88 15.43
CA GLY A 221 6.02 9.99 14.28
C GLY A 221 4.71 10.72 14.53
N HIS A 222 4.55 11.42 15.66
CA HIS A 222 3.38 12.27 15.92
C HIS A 222 3.72 13.76 15.74
N GLY A 223 3.55 14.27 14.53
CA GLY A 223 3.41 15.69 14.26
C GLY A 223 1.94 16.01 13.98
N GLY A 224 1.13 16.13 15.02
CA GLY A 224 -0.29 16.47 14.93
C GLY A 224 -0.75 17.25 16.16
N VAL A 225 -0.64 18.58 16.09
CA VAL A 225 -1.60 19.59 16.57
C VAL A 225 -1.54 20.76 15.60
#